data_AF-A0A2E0PS17-F1
#
_entry.id   AF-A0A2E0PS17-F1
#
_cell.length_a   1.000
_cell.length_b   1.000
_cell.length_c   1.000
_cell.angle_alpha   90.00
_cell.angle_beta   90.00
_cell.angle_gamma   90.00
#
_symmetry.space_group_name_H-M   'P 1'
#
loop_
_entity.id
_entity.type
_entity.pdbx_description
1 polymer ?
#
loop_
_entity_poly.entity_id
_entity_poly.type
_entity_poly.pdbx_seq_one_letter_code
_entity_poly.pdbx_strand_id
1 'polypeptide(L)' 'MATGDVVGWACSASVILAILGYMFYEFRKRWRLGLRLVALDESLVYDNSITVEEITNGPPGSVLIQGTVVEYLDD' A
#
# COMPACT_ATOMS: atom_id res chain seq x y z
N MET A 1 -38.58 21.19 -12.79
CA MET A 1 -37.21 21.66 -12.46
C MET A 1 -36.59 20.82 -11.34
N ALA A 2 -37.27 20.55 -10.22
CA ALA A 2 -36.73 19.82 -9.08
C ALA A 2 -36.23 18.37 -9.35
N THR A 3 -36.86 17.60 -10.24
CA THR A 3 -36.50 16.19 -10.43
C THR A 3 -35.12 16.00 -11.08
N GLY A 4 -34.74 16.88 -12.01
CA GLY A 4 -33.43 16.80 -12.68
C GLY A 4 -32.28 17.06 -11.71
N ASP A 5 -32.44 18.04 -10.82
CA ASP A 5 -31.44 18.41 -9.82
C ASP A 5 -31.23 17.28 -8.79
N VAL A 6 -32.32 16.62 -8.37
CA VAL A 6 -32.25 15.48 -7.45
C VAL A 6 -31.50 14.31 -8.09
N VAL A 7 -31.76 14.02 -9.37
CA VAL A 7 -31.06 12.94 -10.10
C VAL A 7 -29.58 13.28 -10.27
N GLY A 8 -29.24 14.53 -10.61
CA GLY A 8 -27.86 14.99 -10.72
C GLY A 8 -27.09 14.84 -9.41
N TRP A 9 -27.68 15.32 -8.31
CA TRP A 9 -27.10 15.19 -6.98
C TRP A 9 -26.87 13.72 -6.57
N ALA A 10 -27.86 12.85 -6.80
CA ALA A 10 -27.75 11.43 -6.45
C ALA A 10 -26.65 10.71 -7.24
N CYS A 11 -26.50 11.04 -8.54
CA CYS A 11 -25.44 10.50 -9.38
C CYS A 11 -24.05 10.97 -8.91
N SER A 12 -23.89 12.24 -8.58
CA SER A 12 -22.62 12.74 -8.04
C SER A 12 -22.29 12.12 -6.68
N ALA A 13 -23.28 12.01 -5.79
CA ALA A 13 -23.09 11.44 -4.46
C ALA A 13 -22.68 9.96 -4.52
N SER A 14 -23.27 9.17 -5.42
CA SER A 14 -22.93 7.75 -5.55
C SER A 14 -21.50 7.53 -6.02
N VAL A 15 -21.02 8.33 -6.97
CA VAL A 15 -19.64 8.26 -7.46
C VAL A 15 -18.66 8.65 -6.34
N ILE A 16 -18.94 9.72 -5.61
CA ILE A 16 -18.10 10.14 -4.48
C ILE A 16 -18.04 9.05 -3.40
N LEU A 17 -19.18 8.46 -3.04
CA LEU A 17 -19.24 7.37 -2.06
C LEU A 17 -18.49 6.13 -2.54
N ALA A 18 -18.55 5.79 -3.83
CA ALA A 18 -17.80 4.68 -4.38
C ALA A 18 -16.28 4.91 -4.27
N ILE A 19 -15.81 6.12 -4.60
CA ILE A 19 -14.40 6.50 -4.48
C ILE A 19 -13.95 6.45 -3.01
N LEU A 20 -14.73 7.05 -2.10
CA LEU A 20 -14.43 7.04 -0.67
C LEU A 20 -14.42 5.61 -0.11
N GLY A 21 -15.37 4.77 -0.53
CA GLY A 21 -15.42 3.36 -0.17
C GLY A 21 -14.19 2.60 -0.63
N TYR A 22 -13.76 2.83 -1.87
CA TYR A 22 -12.54 2.22 -2.41
C TYR A 22 -11.28 2.68 -1.65
N MET A 23 -11.15 3.98 -1.39
CA MET A 23 -10.04 4.53 -0.61
C MET A 23 -9.99 3.93 0.81
N PHE A 24 -11.15 3.82 1.47
CA PHE A 24 -11.23 3.22 2.80
C PHE A 24 -10.84 1.74 2.79
N TYR A 25 -11.27 0.99 1.76
CA TYR A 25 -10.89 -0.40 1.59
C TYR A 25 -9.37 -0.58 1.45
N GLU A 26 -8.74 0.20 0.57
CA GLU A 26 -7.28 0.17 0.37
C GLU A 26 -6.51 0.63 1.62
N PHE A 27 -7.02 1.66 2.32
CA PHE A 27 -6.44 2.12 3.57
C PHE A 27 -6.47 1.03 4.65
N ARG A 28 -7.61 0.34 4.81
CA ARG A 28 -7.74 -0.78 5.74
C ARG A 28 -6.78 -1.92 5.38
N LYS A 29 -6.61 -2.21 4.08
CA LYS A 29 -5.66 -3.23 3.61
C LYS A 29 -4.23 -2.88 4.00
N ARG A 30 -3.79 -1.64 3.70
CA ARG A 30 -2.45 -1.16 4.09
C ARG A 30 -2.22 -1.14 5.59
N TRP A 31 -3.20 -0.67 6.37
CA TRP A 31 -3.11 -0.66 7.83
C TRP A 31 -2.93 -2.07 8.40
N ARG A 32 -3.74 -3.03 7.92
CA ARG A 32 -3.68 -4.42 8.39
C ARG A 32 -2.33 -5.07 8.07
N LEU A 33 -1.81 -4.83 6.87
CA LEU A 33 -0.49 -5.31 6.46
C LEU A 33 0.62 -4.68 7.31
N GLY A 34 0.56 -3.37 7.55
CA GLY A 34 1.52 -2.66 8.41
C GLY A 34 1.58 -3.22 9.82
N LEU A 35 0.43 -3.50 10.44
CA LEU A 35 0.38 -4.14 11.76
C LEU A 35 1.04 -5.52 11.78
N ARG A 36 0.79 -6.34 10.76
CA ARG A 36 1.37 -7.70 10.69
C ARG A 36 2.87 -7.67 10.41
N LEU A 37 3.36 -6.72 9.61
CA LEU A 37 4.79 -6.49 9.39
C LEU A 37 5.50 -6.06 10.69
N VAL A 38 4.90 -5.15 11.47
CA VAL A 38 5.45 -4.74 12.78
C VAL A 38 5.44 -5.90 13.79
N ALA A 39 4.49 -6.82 13.67
CA ALA A 39 4.42 -8.03 14.49
C ALA A 39 5.38 -9.14 14.03
N LEU A 40 6.16 -8.93 12.96
CA LEU A 40 7.01 -9.95 12.32
C LEU A 40 6.25 -11.25 12.03
N ASP A 41 5.01 -11.13 11.57
CA ASP A 41 4.15 -12.29 11.31
C ASP A 41 4.65 -13.07 10.08
N GLU A 42 5.31 -14.21 10.31
CA GLU A 42 5.87 -15.08 9.27
C GLU A 42 4.83 -15.64 8.30
N SER A 43 3.55 -15.68 8.69
CA SER A 43 2.47 -16.13 7.80
C SER A 43 2.28 -15.21 6.58
N LEU A 44 2.85 -14.01 6.60
CA LEU A 44 2.89 -13.09 5.46
C LEU A 44 3.60 -13.69 4.24
N VAL A 45 4.60 -14.55 4.44
CA VAL A 45 5.36 -15.17 3.34
C VAL A 45 4.46 -16.02 2.44
N TYR A 46 3.35 -16.54 2.97
CA TYR A 46 2.41 -17.39 2.24
C TYR A 46 1.18 -16.63 1.71
N ASP A 47 1.07 -15.33 2.00
CA ASP A 47 -0.04 -14.50 1.56
C ASP A 47 0.21 -13.89 0.17
N ASN A 48 -0.80 -13.90 -0.71
CA ASN A 48 -0.75 -13.23 -2.03
C ASN A 48 -0.77 -11.68 -1.95
N SER A 49 -0.67 -11.10 -0.75
CA SER A 49 -0.78 -9.64 -0.54
C SER A 49 0.54 -8.88 -0.63
N ILE A 50 1.66 -9.59 -0.76
CA ILE A 50 3.02 -9.05 -0.71
C ILE A 50 3.92 -9.89 -1.60
N THR A 51 4.89 -9.23 -2.21
CA THR A 51 5.94 -9.86 -3.00
C THR A 51 7.24 -9.75 -2.22
N VAL A 52 7.87 -10.89 -1.91
CA VAL A 52 9.19 -10.93 -1.27
C VAL A 52 10.22 -11.11 -2.38
N GLU A 53 11.12 -10.16 -2.53
CA GLU A 53 12.25 -10.23 -3.46
C GLU A 53 13.56 -10.36 -2.68
N GLU A 54 14.36 -11.36 -3.02
CA GLU A 54 15.69 -11.56 -2.44
C GLU A 54 16.73 -10.84 -3.31
N ILE A 55 17.29 -9.74 -2.81
CA ILE A 55 18.35 -9.00 -3.50
C ILE A 55 19.68 -9.72 -3.25
N THR A 56 20.13 -10.49 -4.23
CA THR A 56 21.35 -11.33 -4.12
C THR A 56 22.63 -10.62 -4.57
N ASN A 57 22.54 -9.55 -5.36
CA ASN A 57 23.69 -8.80 -5.85
C ASN A 57 23.39 -7.30 -5.88
N GLY A 58 24.28 -6.49 -5.31
CA GLY A 58 24.32 -5.04 -5.52
C GLY A 58 25.45 -4.66 -6.51
N PRO A 59 25.51 -3.40 -6.98
CA PRO A 59 26.59 -2.91 -7.83
C PRO A 59 27.98 -3.19 -7.22
N PRO A 60 29.05 -3.33 -8.03
CA PRO A 60 30.41 -3.51 -7.51
C PRO A 60 30.79 -2.36 -6.57
N GLY A 61 31.25 -2.68 -5.37
CA GLY A 61 31.53 -1.72 -4.30
C GLY A 61 30.38 -1.53 -3.30
N SER A 62 29.19 -2.10 -3.53
CA SER A 62 28.09 -2.06 -2.56
C SER A 62 28.18 -3.18 -1.52
N VAL A 63 27.74 -2.89 -0.29
CA VAL A 63 27.63 -3.85 0.82
C VAL A 63 26.18 -3.88 1.27
N LEU A 64 25.57 -5.07 1.25
CA LEU A 64 24.24 -5.29 1.81
C LEU A 64 24.35 -5.36 3.33
N ILE A 65 23.96 -4.28 4.02
CA ILE A 65 23.85 -4.24 5.47
C ILE A 65 22.40 -4.52 5.85
N GLN A 66 22.14 -5.62 6.56
CA GLN A 66 20.78 -5.93 7.03
C GLN A 66 20.30 -4.86 8.02
N GLY A 67 19.11 -4.30 7.77
CA GLY A 67 18.39 -3.46 8.73
C GLY A 67 18.65 -1.95 8.65
N THR A 68 19.35 -1.44 7.64
CA THR A 68 19.60 0.01 7.46
C THR A 68 19.28 0.44 6.03
N VAL A 69 18.72 1.65 5.86
CA VAL A 69 18.53 2.27 4.53
C VAL A 69 19.89 2.42 3.87
N VAL A 70 19.99 2.07 2.58
CA VAL A 70 21.24 2.18 1.80
C VAL A 70 21.69 3.65 1.79
N GLU A 71 22.79 3.93 2.46
CA GLU A 71 23.46 5.23 2.45
C GLU A 71 24.59 5.19 1.42
N TYR A 72 24.69 6.23 0.60
CA TYR A 72 25.83 6.40 -0.31
C TYR A 72 27.06 6.78 0.54
N LEU A 73 28.04 5.88 0.61
CA LEU A 73 29.38 6.23 1.07
C LEU A 73 30.09 6.94 -0.08
N ASP A 74 30.13 8.27 -0.05
CA ASP A 74 31.13 9.02 -0.82
C ASP A 74 32.48 8.94 -0.09
N ASP A 75 33.56 8.81 -0.85
CA ASP A 75 34.96 8.68 -0.39
C ASP A 75 35.46 9.91 0.42
#